data_AF-A0AAW0MVX8-F1
#
_entry.id   AF-A0AAW0MVX8-F1
#
_cell.length_a   1.000
_cell.length_b   1.000
_cell.length_c   1.000
_cell.angle_alpha   90.00
_cell.angle_beta   90.00
_cell.angle_gamma   90.00
#
_symmetry.space_group_name_H-M   'P 1'
#
loop_
_entity.id
_entity.type
_entity.pdbx_description
1 polymer ?
#
loop_
_entity_poly.entity_id
_entity_poly.type
_entity_poly.pdbx_seq_one_letter_code
_entity_poly.pdbx_strand_id
1 'polypeptide(L)' 'MDSNTGARVHYDRWNEDNINVDVEAGQSILTRMYSDMCVGSAGVTVKVAGALAALVSLYILGYVTGFYVHKCGV' A
#
# COMPACT_ATOMS: atom_id res chain seq x y z
N MET A 1 -43.84 -42.65 29.12
CA MET A 1 -43.42 -41.78 28.00
C MET A 1 -41.91 -41.79 28.01
N ASP A 2 -41.33 -42.74 27.29
CA ASP A 2 -39.89 -42.81 27.05
C ASP A 2 -39.50 -41.81 25.98
N SER A 3 -38.34 -41.17 26.18
CA SER A 3 -37.21 -41.20 25.23
C SER A 3 -36.48 -39.86 25.13
N ASN A 4 -35.16 -39.96 25.30
CA ASN A 4 -34.16 -39.17 24.60
C ASN A 4 -33.83 -37.78 25.17
N THR A 5 -32.88 -37.76 26.12
CA THR A 5 -31.86 -36.70 26.24
C THR A 5 -31.11 -36.59 24.90
N GLY A 6 -31.77 -35.99 23.91
CA GLY A 6 -31.21 -35.74 22.61
C GLY A 6 -30.02 -34.81 22.77
N ALA A 7 -28.85 -35.27 22.34
CA ALA A 7 -27.71 -34.40 22.06
C ALA A 7 -28.22 -33.23 21.23
N ARG A 8 -28.34 -32.06 21.87
CA ARG A 8 -28.73 -30.82 21.19
C ARG A 8 -27.54 -30.42 20.34
N VAL A 9 -27.52 -30.90 19.10
CA VAL A 9 -26.64 -30.37 18.07
C VAL A 9 -27.09 -28.92 17.86
N HIS A 10 -26.34 -28.01 18.47
CA HIS A 10 -26.55 -26.58 18.29
C HIS A 10 -25.97 -26.25 16.91
N TYR A 11 -26.84 -26.10 15.93
CA TYR A 11 -26.43 -25.48 14.67
C TYR A 11 -26.44 -23.98 14.93
N ASP A 12 -25.28 -23.34 14.78
CA ASP A 12 -25.23 -21.89 14.70
C ASP A 12 -26.09 -21.47 13.52
N ARG A 13 -27.29 -21.01 13.83
CA ARG A 13 -28.25 -20.54 12.83
C ARG A 13 -27.64 -19.27 12.24
N TRP A 14 -27.44 -19.28 10.93
CA TRP A 14 -27.00 -18.12 10.17
C TRP A 14 -27.85 -16.89 10.57
N ASN A 15 -27.19 -15.90 11.15
CA ASN A 15 -27.81 -14.71 11.72
C ASN A 15 -27.09 -13.50 11.14
N GLU A 16 -27.83 -12.54 10.59
CA GLU A 16 -27.25 -11.37 9.92
C GLU A 16 -26.35 -10.54 10.85
N ASP A 17 -26.60 -10.58 12.16
CA ASP A 17 -25.76 -9.90 13.17
C ASP A 17 -24.45 -10.64 13.46
N ASN A 18 -24.28 -11.90 13.02
CA ASN A 18 -23.02 -12.65 13.14
C ASN A 18 -22.14 -12.53 11.88
N ILE A 19 -22.68 -11.96 10.80
CA ILE A 19 -21.98 -11.74 9.54
C ILE A 19 -21.17 -10.45 9.68
N ASN A 20 -20.22 -10.43 10.62
CA ASN A 20 -19.15 -9.45 10.58
C ASN A 20 -18.16 -9.92 9.52
N VAL A 21 -18.47 -9.65 8.25
CA VAL A 21 -17.46 -9.73 7.19
C VAL A 21 -16.50 -8.60 7.49
N ASP A 22 -15.46 -8.90 8.25
CA ASP A 22 -14.39 -7.97 8.52
C ASP A 22 -13.63 -7.76 7.20
N VAL A 23 -14.13 -6.84 6.37
CA VAL A 23 -13.46 -6.43 5.15
C VAL A 23 -12.10 -5.79 5.49
N GLU A 24 -11.93 -5.30 6.72
CA GLU A 24 -10.64 -4.83 7.24
C GLU A 24 -9.61 -5.95 7.47
N ALA A 25 -10.00 -7.16 7.90
CA ALA A 25 -9.07 -8.30 8.02
C ALA A 25 -8.44 -8.73 6.69
N GLY A 26 -9.09 -8.41 5.56
CA GLY A 26 -8.59 -8.71 4.21
C GLY A 26 -7.80 -7.57 3.57
N GLN A 27 -7.92 -6.34 4.08
CA GLN A 27 -7.12 -5.22 3.58
C GLN A 27 -5.75 -5.27 4.23
N SER A 28 -4.80 -5.83 3.48
CA SER A 28 -3.40 -5.79 3.89
C SER A 28 -3.02 -4.35 4.27
N ILE A 29 -2.24 -4.20 5.35
CA ILE A 29 -1.73 -2.90 5.81
C ILE A 29 -1.11 -2.11 4.64
N LEU A 30 -0.54 -2.82 3.67
CA LEU A 30 0.00 -2.27 2.42
C LEU A 30 -1.06 -1.60 1.54
N THR A 31 -2.28 -2.13 1.44
CA THR A 31 -3.35 -1.53 0.63
C THR A 31 -3.83 -0.21 1.23
N ARG A 32 -3.92 -0.14 2.56
CA ARG A 32 -4.28 1.09 3.30
C ARG A 32 -3.18 2.14 3.22
N MET A 33 -1.92 1.72 3.40
CA MET A 33 -0.76 2.59 3.21
C MET A 33 -0.68 3.10 1.76
N TYR A 34 -0.93 2.24 0.78
CA TYR A 34 -0.93 2.62 -0.63
C TYR A 34 -2.04 3.62 -0.96
N SER A 35 -3.26 3.45 -0.43
CA SER A 35 -4.32 4.44 -0.67
C SER A 35 -3.97 5.79 -0.06
N ASP A 36 -3.48 5.83 1.18
CA ASP A 36 -3.11 7.10 1.83
C ASP A 36 -1.91 7.78 1.16
N MET A 37 -0.91 7.00 0.77
CA MET A 37 0.31 7.52 0.15
C MET A 37 0.14 7.82 -1.34
N CYS A 38 -0.81 7.24 -2.07
CA CYS A 38 -0.98 7.48 -3.51
C CYS A 38 -2.20 8.34 -3.86
N VAL A 39 -3.24 8.36 -3.02
CA VAL A 39 -4.47 9.14 -3.27
C VAL A 39 -4.52 10.40 -2.41
N GLY A 40 -3.83 10.43 -1.26
CA GLY A 40 -3.76 11.60 -0.38
C GLY A 40 -2.77 12.68 -0.83
N SER A 41 -2.79 13.82 -0.13
CA SER A 41 -1.83 14.94 -0.31
C SER A 41 -0.37 14.49 -0.19
N ALA A 42 -0.10 13.47 0.63
CA ALA A 42 1.21 12.83 0.76
C ALA A 42 1.75 12.28 -0.57
N GLY A 43 0.90 11.75 -1.44
CA GLY A 43 1.32 11.20 -2.73
C GLY A 43 1.77 12.25 -3.74
N VAL A 44 1.12 13.41 -3.71
CA VAL A 44 1.54 14.57 -4.50
C VAL A 44 2.92 15.04 -4.01
N THR A 45 3.10 15.16 -2.69
CA THR A 45 4.39 15.56 -2.11
C THR A 45 5.51 14.59 -2.48
N VAL A 46 5.28 13.28 -2.37
CA VAL A 46 6.29 12.26 -2.73
C VAL A 46 6.63 12.29 -4.22
N LYS A 47 5.63 12.45 -5.11
CA LYS A 47 5.87 12.62 -6.54
C LYS A 47 6.72 13.85 -6.86
N VAL A 48 6.39 14.99 -6.25
CA VAL A 48 7.12 16.25 -6.46
C VAL A 48 8.55 16.12 -5.94
N ALA A 49 8.74 15.59 -4.74
CA ALA A 49 10.06 15.36 -4.17
C ALA A 49 10.91 14.41 -5.04
N GLY A 50 10.32 13.31 -5.51
CA GLY A 50 10.99 12.37 -6.42
C GLY A 50 11.37 13.01 -7.76
N ALA A 51 10.48 13.79 -8.36
CA ALA A 51 10.75 14.50 -9.60
C ALA A 51 11.90 15.50 -9.46
N LEU A 52 11.90 16.29 -8.37
CA LEU A 52 12.98 17.23 -8.06
C LEU A 52 14.31 16.51 -7.86
N ALA A 53 14.33 15.40 -7.10
CA ALA A 53 15.53 14.61 -6.88
C ALA A 53 16.10 14.04 -8.18
N ALA A 54 15.25 13.54 -9.07
CA ALA A 54 15.66 13.06 -10.39
C ALA A 54 16.25 14.18 -11.26
N LEU A 55 15.63 15.36 -11.26
CA LEU A 55 16.10 16.53 -12.02
C LEU A 55 17.48 16.98 -11.55
N VAL A 56 17.69 17.08 -10.22
CA VAL A 56 18.98 17.40 -9.63
C VAL A 56 20.04 16.36 -9.99
N SER A 57 19.67 15.07 -9.95
CA SER A 57 20.58 13.98 -10.30
C SER A 57 21.04 14.07 -11.75
N LEU A 58 20.11 14.32 -12.68
CA LEU A 58 20.42 14.50 -14.10
C LEU A 58 21.28 15.74 -14.34
N TYR A 59 21.03 16.84 -13.62
CA TYR A 59 21.84 18.05 -13.70
C TYR A 59 23.29 17.77 -13.27
N ILE A 60 23.49 17.09 -12.14
CA ILE A 60 24.83 16.73 -11.66
C ILE A 60 25.52 15.80 -12.66
N LEU A 61 24.84 14.77 -13.16
CA LEU A 61 25.40 13.86 -14.16
C LEU A 61 25.80 14.59 -15.44
N GLY A 62 24.95 15.50 -15.93
CA GLY A 62 25.25 16.34 -17.10
C GLY A 62 26.44 17.26 -16.86
N TYR A 63 26.50 17.91 -15.69
CA TYR A 63 27.62 18.78 -15.31
C TYR A 63 28.94 18.01 -15.26
N VAL A 64 28.93 16.85 -14.59
CA VAL A 64 30.09 15.97 -14.47
C VAL A 64 30.51 15.46 -15.85
N THR A 65 29.57 14.95 -16.65
CA THR A 65 29.85 14.46 -18.01
C THR A 65 30.42 15.55 -18.90
N GLY A 66 29.82 16.76 -18.87
CA GLY A 66 30.32 17.91 -19.61
C GLY A 66 31.72 18.31 -19.13
N PHE A 67 31.97 18.32 -17.82
CA PHE A 67 33.29 18.59 -17.27
C PHE A 67 34.33 17.58 -17.75
N TYR A 68 34.01 16.27 -17.70
CA TYR A 68 34.90 15.22 -18.17
C TYR A 68 35.13 15.28 -19.68
N VAL A 69 34.11 15.51 -20.49
CA VAL A 69 34.27 15.68 -21.94
C VAL A 69 35.14 16.90 -22.25
N HIS A 70 34.95 18.01 -21.55
CA HIS A 70 35.70 19.24 -21.78
C HIS A 70 37.14 19.19 -21.24
N LYS A 71 37.41 18.34 -20.24
CA LYS A 71 38.73 18.15 -19.62
C LYS A 71 39.52 16.97 -20.21
N CYS A 72 38.85 15.93 -20.69
CA CYS A 72 39.45 14.71 -21.25
C CYS A 72 39.27 14.61 -22.78
N GLY A 73 38.77 15.66 -23.43
CA GLY A 73 38.72 15.81 -24.89
C GLY A 73 40.01 16.34 -25.53
N VAL A 74 41.15 16.18 -24.83
CA VAL A 74 42.53 16.28 -25.34
C VAL A 74 43.21 14.96 -25.01
#